data_AF-A0A376LRQ2-F1
#
_entry.id   AF-A0A376LRQ2-F1
#
_cell.length_a   1.000
_cell.length_b   1.000
_cell.length_c   1.000
_cell.angle_alpha   90.00
_cell.angle_beta   90.00
_cell.angle_gamma   90.00
#
_symmetry.space_group_name_H-M   'P 1'
#
loop_
_entity.id
_entity.type
_entity.pdbx_description
1 polymer ?
#
loop_
_entity_poly.entity_id
_entity_poly.type
_entity_poly.pdbx_seq_one_letter_code
_entity_poly.pdbx_strand_id
1 'polypeptide(L)'
;MAHDDLNAAVRRVLLGENKVCGLTRGQDAKAAYDAGAIYGGLIFVATSPRCVNVEQAQEVMAAAPLQYVGRVPQSRYCRCGGQS
;
A
#
# COMPACT_ATOMS: atom_id res chain seq x y z
N MET A 1 8.72 21.31 -6.68
CA MET A 1 8.20 19.99 -7.09
C MET A 1 6.77 19.89 -6.57
N ALA A 2 5.77 20.25 -7.37
CA ALA A 2 4.38 20.42 -6.94
C ALA A 2 3.37 19.81 -7.95
N HIS A 3 3.83 18.83 -8.75
CA HIS A 3 3.06 18.30 -9.88
C HIS A 3 2.58 16.85 -9.70
N ASP A 4 3.27 16.01 -8.92
CA ASP A 4 2.81 14.62 -8.67
C ASP A 4 1.56 14.56 -7.77
N ASP A 5 1.41 15.51 -6.86
CA ASP A 5 0.26 15.57 -5.95
C ASP A 5 -1.02 16.03 -6.63
N LEU A 6 -0.96 16.65 -7.81
CA LEU A 6 -2.17 17.22 -8.42
C LEU A 6 -3.14 16.13 -8.88
N ASN A 7 -2.64 15.05 -9.48
CA ASN A 7 -3.49 13.94 -9.92
C ASN A 7 -4.08 13.19 -8.71
N ALA A 8 -3.27 12.97 -7.67
CA ALA A 8 -3.75 12.37 -6.42
C ALA A 8 -4.77 13.26 -5.71
N ALA A 9 -4.54 14.59 -5.65
CA ALA A 9 -5.45 15.56 -5.05
C ALA A 9 -6.76 15.67 -5.83
N VAL A 10 -6.69 15.69 -7.17
CA VAL A 10 -7.88 15.69 -8.04
C VAL A 10 -8.69 14.41 -7.84
N ARG A 11 -8.04 13.24 -7.80
CA ARG A 11 -8.70 11.97 -7.48
C ARG A 11 -9.30 11.95 -6.08
N ARG A 12 -8.63 12.55 -5.09
CA ARG A 12 -9.13 12.64 -3.71
C ARG A 12 -10.40 13.47 -3.61
N VAL A 13 -10.48 14.56 -4.37
CA VAL A 13 -11.66 15.44 -4.42
C VAL A 13 -12.79 14.82 -5.23
N LEU A 14 -12.48 14.14 -6.35
CA LEU A 14 -13.48 13.54 -7.25
C LEU A 14 -14.02 12.19 -6.77
N LEU A 15 -13.17 11.33 -6.24
CA LEU A 15 -13.48 9.93 -5.92
C LEU A 15 -13.40 9.63 -4.41
N GLY A 16 -12.87 10.55 -3.61
CA GLY A 16 -12.62 10.34 -2.19
C GLY A 16 -11.31 9.58 -1.89
N GLU A 17 -11.08 9.30 -0.62
CA GLU A 17 -9.91 8.55 -0.15
C GLU A 17 -10.09 7.04 -0.34
N ASN A 18 -9.90 6.58 -1.57
CA ASN A 18 -10.07 5.16 -1.90
C ASN A 18 -8.83 4.33 -1.59
N LYS A 19 -9.03 3.29 -0.78
CA LYS A 19 -8.02 2.29 -0.40
C LYS A 19 -8.42 0.90 -0.85
N VAL A 20 -7.56 0.27 -1.64
CA VAL A 20 -7.70 -1.14 -2.02
C VAL A 20 -6.83 -1.98 -1.10
N CYS A 21 -7.42 -2.95 -0.38
CA CYS A 21 -6.72 -3.77 0.61
C CYS A 21 -6.42 -5.18 0.09
N GLY A 22 -5.25 -5.73 0.47
CA GLY A 22 -4.89 -7.11 0.16
C GLY A 22 -4.34 -7.29 -1.25
N LEU A 23 -3.59 -6.30 -1.74
CA LEU A 23 -2.90 -6.40 -3.03
C LEU A 23 -1.76 -7.41 -2.90
N THR A 24 -1.83 -8.49 -3.69
CA THR A 24 -0.81 -9.54 -3.70
C THR A 24 -0.06 -9.60 -5.03
N ARG A 25 -0.60 -9.03 -6.12
CA ARG A 25 -0.01 -9.05 -7.47
C ARG A 25 0.10 -7.64 -8.03
N GLY A 26 1.17 -7.35 -8.77
CA GLY A 26 1.38 -6.03 -9.38
C GLY A 26 0.27 -5.61 -10.35
N GLN A 27 -0.33 -6.57 -11.06
CA GLN A 27 -1.48 -6.33 -11.94
C GLN A 27 -2.69 -5.74 -11.17
N ASP A 28 -2.92 -6.18 -9.93
CA ASP A 28 -4.04 -5.72 -9.12
C ASP A 28 -3.77 -4.29 -8.62
N ALA A 29 -2.51 -3.96 -8.32
CA ALA A 29 -2.10 -2.61 -8.00
C ALA A 29 -2.26 -1.66 -9.20
N LYS A 30 -1.91 -2.12 -10.39
CA LYS A 30 -2.11 -1.34 -11.62
C LYS A 30 -3.59 -1.10 -11.90
N ALA A 31 -4.43 -2.13 -11.78
CA ALA A 31 -5.87 -2.00 -11.91
C ALA A 31 -6.46 -1.04 -10.87
N ALA A 32 -6.00 -1.11 -9.62
CA ALA A 32 -6.41 -0.17 -8.57
C ALA A 32 -6.02 1.28 -8.92
N TYR A 33 -4.81 1.50 -9.42
CA TYR A 33 -4.34 2.82 -9.83
C TYR A 33 -5.12 3.38 -11.02
N ASP A 34 -5.45 2.53 -11.99
CA ASP A 34 -6.25 2.89 -13.17
C ASP A 34 -7.69 3.24 -12.77
N ALA A 35 -8.26 2.49 -11.82
CA ALA A 35 -9.55 2.78 -11.20
C ALA A 35 -9.56 4.04 -10.32
N GLY A 36 -8.41 4.71 -10.13
CA GLY A 36 -8.31 5.94 -9.34
C GLY A 36 -8.12 5.73 -7.84
N ALA A 37 -7.72 4.54 -7.40
CA ALA A 37 -7.31 4.32 -6.01
C ALA A 37 -6.08 5.19 -5.67
N ILE A 38 -6.03 5.63 -4.42
CA ILE A 38 -4.93 6.42 -3.89
C ILE A 38 -4.03 5.53 -3.02
N TYR A 39 -4.65 4.64 -2.24
CA TYR A 39 -3.97 3.80 -1.27
C TYR A 39 -3.99 2.31 -1.64
N GLY A 40 -2.84 1.65 -1.53
CA GLY A 40 -2.67 0.20 -1.70
C GLY A 40 -2.31 -0.48 -0.37
N GLY A 41 -3.11 -1.44 0.08
CA GLY A 41 -2.90 -2.14 1.34
C GLY A 41 -2.13 -3.45 1.16
N LEU A 42 -0.96 -3.56 1.80
CA LEU A 42 -0.14 -4.78 1.86
C LEU A 42 -0.30 -5.44 3.23
N ILE A 43 -0.39 -6.77 3.28
CA ILE A 43 -0.58 -7.52 4.53
C ILE A 43 0.64 -8.40 4.76
N PHE A 44 1.40 -8.13 5.83
CA PHE A 44 2.60 -8.88 6.21
C PHE A 44 2.34 -9.84 7.39
N VAL A 45 1.08 -10.27 7.55
CA VAL A 45 0.64 -11.15 8.63
C VAL A 45 0.55 -12.57 8.08
N ALA A 46 1.49 -13.43 8.47
CA ALA A 46 1.57 -14.83 8.01
C ALA A 46 0.30 -15.66 8.28
N THR A 47 -0.49 -15.28 9.29
CA THR A 47 -1.78 -15.91 9.62
C THR A 47 -2.88 -15.61 8.59
N SER A 48 -2.71 -14.59 7.75
CA SER A 48 -3.69 -14.22 6.73
C SER A 48 -3.40 -14.92 5.40
N PRO A 49 -4.41 -15.44 4.69
CA PRO A 49 -4.24 -16.01 3.35
C PRO A 49 -3.78 -14.99 2.30
N ARG A 50 -3.79 -13.70 2.63
CA ARG A 50 -3.31 -12.59 1.78
C ARG A 50 -1.94 -12.07 2.20
N CYS A 51 -1.17 -12.88 2.94
CA CYS A 51 0.17 -12.50 3.35
C CYS A 51 1.07 -12.32 2.12
N VAL A 52 1.75 -11.17 2.05
CA VAL A 52 2.80 -10.89 1.07
C VAL A 52 4.16 -10.86 1.77
N ASN A 53 5.20 -11.30 1.07
CA ASN A 53 6.58 -11.11 1.51
C ASN A 53 7.11 -9.75 1.01
N VAL A 54 8.34 -9.40 1.41
CA VAL A 54 8.93 -8.10 1.06
C VAL A 54 9.24 -8.02 -0.45
N GLU A 55 9.72 -9.10 -1.06
CA GLU A 55 10.03 -9.15 -2.50
C GLU A 55 8.77 -8.93 -3.34
N GLN A 56 7.69 -9.64 -3.02
CA GLN A 56 6.38 -9.52 -3.67
C GLN A 56 5.76 -8.14 -3.42
N ALA A 57 5.95 -7.56 -2.23
CA ALA A 57 5.57 -6.18 -1.97
C ALA A 57 6.33 -5.21 -2.89
N GLN A 58 7.63 -5.39 -3.10
CA GLN A 58 8.42 -4.56 -4.03
C GLN A 58 7.92 -4.68 -5.47
N GLU A 59 7.60 -5.90 -5.94
CA GLU A 59 7.01 -6.11 -7.26
C GLU A 59 5.65 -5.39 -7.41
N VAL A 60 4.82 -5.46 -6.37
CA VAL A 60 3.53 -4.77 -6.33
C VAL A 60 3.69 -3.25 -6.31
N MET A 61 4.70 -2.73 -5.60
CA MET A 61 5.04 -1.30 -5.56
C MET A 61 5.64 -0.80 -6.86
N ALA A 62 6.39 -1.63 -7.58
CA ALA A 62 6.96 -1.29 -8.89
C ALA A 62 5.88 -1.19 -9.99
N ALA A 63 4.76 -1.88 -9.83
CA ALA A 63 3.70 -1.93 -10.84
C ALA A 63 2.86 -0.64 -10.94
N ALA A 64 2.73 0.11 -9.84
CA ALA A 64 1.94 1.34 -9.80
C ALA A 64 2.44 2.34 -8.74
N PRO A 65 2.44 3.65 -9.02
CA PRO A 65 2.82 4.69 -8.07
C PRO A 65 1.67 5.01 -7.10
N LEU A 66 1.25 4.04 -6.28
CA LEU A 66 0.24 4.20 -5.24
C LEU A 66 0.88 4.50 -3.87
N GLN A 67 0.09 5.04 -2.93
CA GLN A 67 0.53 5.15 -1.54
C GLN A 67 0.29 3.83 -0.80
N TYR A 68 1.35 3.09 -0.50
CA TYR A 68 1.24 1.77 0.11
C TYR A 68 1.18 1.81 1.64
N VAL A 69 0.25 1.06 2.22
CA VAL A 69 0.08 0.91 3.67
C VAL A 69 0.23 -0.55 4.06
N GLY A 70 1.26 -0.88 4.84
CA GLY A 70 1.52 -2.22 5.33
C GLY A 70 0.88 -2.51 6.69
N ARG A 71 0.08 -3.59 6.79
CA ARG A 71 -0.33 -4.13 8.09
C ARG A 71 0.70 -5.18 8.53
N VAL A 72 1.45 -4.86 9.58
CA VAL A 72 2.38 -5.78 10.24
C VAL A 72 1.78 -6.31 11.55
N PRO A 73 2.06 -7.56 11.95
CA PRO A 73 1.62 -8.06 13.24
C PRO A 73 2.29 -7.27 14.38
N GLN A 74 1.53 -6.98 15.44
CA GLN A 74 2.02 -6.20 16.60
C GLN A 74 3.25 -6.85 17.26
N SER A 75 3.41 -8.18 17.15
CA SER A 75 4.60 -8.90 17.65
C SER A 75 5.90 -8.55 16.92
N ARG A 76 5.83 -7.99 15.71
CA ARG A 76 7.00 -7.50 14.95
C ARG A 76 7.23 -5.99 15.11
N TYR A 77 6.45 -5.31 15.94
CA TYR A 77 6.80 -3.95 16.33
C TYR A 77 8.08 -4.04 17.16
N CYS A 78 9.24 -3.77 16.55
CA CYS A 78 10.47 -3.53 17.30
C CYS A 78 10.17 -2.35 18.23
N ARG A 79 9.97 -2.67 19.51
CA ARG A 79 9.85 -1.68 20.56
C ARG A 79 11.25 -1.10 20.77
N CYS A 80 11.69 -0.23 19.87
CA CYS A 80 12.91 0.58 20.01
C CYS A 80 12.70 1.65 21.08
N GLY A 81 12.37 1.23 22.30
CA GLY A 81 12.00 2.10 23.42
C GLY A 81 12.40 1.51 24.77
N GLY A 82 13.58 0.89 24.83
CA GLY A 82 14.16 0.42 26.08
C GLY A 82 15.66 0.16 25.92
N GLN A 83 16.45 1.14 26.35
CA GLN A 83 17.88 1.17 26.72
C GLN A 83 18.43 2.53 26.29
N SER A 84 18.93 3.44 27.12
CA SER A 84 19.09 3.58 28.57
C SER A 84 19.34 5.08 28.81
#